data_AF-A0A6I3M4B3-F1
#
_entry.id   AF-A0A6I3M4B3-F1
#
_cell.length_a   1.000
_cell.length_b   1.000
_cell.length_c   1.000
_cell.angle_alpha   90.00
_cell.angle_beta   90.00
_cell.angle_gamma   90.00
#
_symmetry.space_group_name_H-M   'P 1'
#
loop_
_entity.id
_entity.type
_entity.pdbx_description
1 polymer ?
#
loop_
_entity_poly.entity_id
_entity_poly.type
_entity_poly.pdbx_seq_one_letter_code
_entity_poly.pdbx_strand_id
1 'polypeptide(L)'
;MATWHPILAADEPEPGRWRLVDSLGREYGRVAIVRLGDEVRYRAEFEGRLLGWGTTLRGACERVHEAFVRSHGPGEWQGYPDFAHAEP
;
A
#
# COMPACT_ATOMS: atom_id res chain seq x y z
N MET A 1 -15.40 3.70 -15.93
CA MET A 1 -13.97 3.33 -15.83
C MET A 1 -13.88 2.15 -14.88
N ALA A 2 -13.15 1.10 -15.23
CA ALA A 2 -12.94 0.01 -14.28
C ALA A 2 -12.15 0.57 -13.10
N THR A 3 -12.79 0.68 -11.93
CA THR A 3 -12.09 1.01 -10.69
C THR A 3 -11.01 -0.04 -10.49
N TRP A 4 -9.74 0.36 -10.56
CA TRP A 4 -8.64 -0.55 -10.26
C TRP A 4 -8.79 -1.00 -8.81
N HIS A 5 -8.77 -2.31 -8.56
CA HIS A 5 -8.98 -2.86 -7.23
C HIS A 5 -7.66 -3.38 -6.66
N PRO A 6 -7.21 -2.87 -5.50
CA PRO A 6 -5.95 -3.26 -4.86
C PRO A 6 -5.77 -4.76 -4.64
N ILE A 7 -6.87 -5.51 -4.49
CA ILE A 7 -6.82 -6.95 -4.32
C ILE A 7 -6.20 -7.68 -5.53
N LEU A 8 -6.23 -7.09 -6.73
CA LEU A 8 -5.60 -7.66 -7.92
C LEU A 8 -4.07 -7.51 -7.91
N ALA A 9 -3.53 -6.67 -7.03
CA ALA A 9 -2.08 -6.57 -6.80
C ALA A 9 -1.58 -7.61 -5.77
N ALA A 10 -2.47 -8.40 -5.17
CA ALA A 10 -2.10 -9.39 -4.17
C ALA A 10 -1.63 -10.68 -4.84
N ASP A 11 -0.36 -11.01 -4.64
CA ASP A 11 0.24 -12.30 -4.97
C ASP A 11 0.29 -13.19 -3.71
N GLU A 12 -0.11 -14.45 -3.82
CA GLU A 12 -0.18 -15.41 -2.71
C GLU A 12 0.94 -16.45 -2.81
N PRO A 13 2.16 -16.14 -2.32
CA PRO A 13 3.27 -17.10 -2.32
C PRO A 13 3.05 -18.26 -1.33
N GLU A 14 2.32 -18.01 -0.24
CA GLU A 14 2.01 -18.99 0.79
C GLU A 14 0.55 -18.84 1.22
N PRO A 15 -0.18 -19.94 1.49
CA PRO A 15 -1.58 -19.85 1.91
C PRO A 15 -1.78 -18.92 3.10
N GLY A 16 -2.70 -17.97 2.94
CA GLY A 16 -3.01 -17.01 4.00
C GLY A 16 -1.99 -15.88 4.16
N ARG A 17 -1.01 -15.76 3.25
CA ARG A 17 -0.02 -14.69 3.21
C ARG A 17 0.06 -14.13 1.80
N TRP A 18 -0.25 -12.84 1.69
CA TRP A 18 -0.20 -12.10 0.44
C TRP A 18 0.88 -11.04 0.49
N ARG A 19 1.58 -10.87 -0.62
CA ARG A 19 2.42 -9.70 -0.88
C ARG A 19 1.70 -8.84 -1.92
N LEU A 20 1.68 -7.53 -1.70
CA LEU A 20 1.16 -6.60 -2.70
C LEU A 20 2.31 -6.15 -3.58
N VAL A 21 2.17 -6.36 -4.89
CA VAL A 21 3.20 -6.06 -5.88
C VAL A 21 2.76 -4.93 -6.81
N ASP A 22 3.67 -4.02 -7.14
CA ASP A 22 3.41 -2.95 -8.11
C ASP A 22 3.53 -3.46 -9.56
N SER A 23 3.34 -2.58 -10.53
CA SER A 23 3.44 -2.90 -11.96
C SER A 23 4.86 -3.29 -12.41
N LEU A 24 5.88 -3.02 -11.60
CA LEU A 24 7.27 -3.41 -11.83
C LEU A 24 7.64 -4.72 -11.10
N GLY A 25 6.67 -5.37 -10.45
CA GLY A 25 6.87 -6.58 -9.66
C GLY A 25 7.53 -6.34 -8.31
N ARG A 26 7.60 -5.10 -7.84
CA ARG A 26 8.20 -4.76 -6.54
C ARG A 26 7.15 -4.92 -5.45
N GLU A 27 7.53 -5.60 -4.38
CA GLU A 27 6.70 -5.67 -3.19
C GLU A 27 6.63 -4.30 -2.51
N TYR A 28 5.42 -3.83 -2.22
CA TYR A 28 5.20 -2.60 -1.45
C TYR A 28 4.46 -2.83 -0.13
N GLY A 29 3.87 -4.00 0.10
CA GLY A 29 3.24 -4.30 1.37
C GLY A 29 2.83 -5.75 1.52
N ARG A 30 2.32 -6.09 2.71
CA ARG A 30 1.99 -7.47 3.08
C ARG A 30 0.62 -7.53 3.74
N VAL A 31 -0.10 -8.61 3.46
CA VAL A 31 -1.32 -8.97 4.18
C VAL A 31 -1.19 -10.41 4.66
N ALA A 32 -1.59 -10.69 5.90
CA ALA A 32 -1.62 -12.05 6.43
C ALA A 32 -2.92 -12.32 7.17
N ILE A 33 -3.49 -13.52 7.00
CA ILE A 33 -4.58 -13.99 7.83
C ILE A 33 -4.03 -14.34 9.21
N VAL A 34 -4.73 -13.90 10.26
CA VAL A 34 -4.36 -14.15 11.65
C VAL A 34 -5.59 -14.53 12.46
N ARG A 35 -5.38 -15.17 13.61
CA ARG A 35 -6.39 -15.33 14.64
C ARG A 35 -6.12 -14.35 15.77
N LEU A 36 -7.14 -13.59 16.16
CA LEU A 36 -7.14 -12.69 17.31
C LEU A 36 -8.27 -13.13 18.24
N GLY A 37 -7.94 -13.96 19.23
CA GLY A 37 -8.95 -14.67 20.00
C GLY A 37 -9.76 -15.62 19.11
N ASP A 38 -11.08 -15.49 19.15
CA ASP A 38 -12.01 -16.29 18.36
C ASP A 38 -12.28 -15.73 16.96
N GLU A 39 -11.70 -14.58 16.61
CA GLU A 39 -11.90 -13.94 15.32
C GLU A 39 -10.75 -14.17 14.35
N VAL A 40 -11.10 -14.35 13.07
CA VAL A 40 -10.13 -14.34 11.97
C VAL A 40 -10.08 -12.93 11.38
N ARG A 41 -8.86 -12.38 11.26
CA ARG A 41 -8.62 -11.03 10.74
C ARG A 41 -7.48 -11.03 9.72
N TYR A 42 -7.40 -9.96 8.95
CA TYR A 42 -6.34 -9.73 7.97
C TYR A 42 -5.41 -8.63 8.46
N ARG A 43 -4.20 -9.00 8.88
CA ARG A 43 -3.12 -8.09 9.24
C ARG A 43 -2.66 -7.33 8.01
N ALA A 44 -2.68 -6.00 8.05
CA ALA A 44 -2.20 -5.15 6.96
C ALA A 44 -0.89 -4.48 7.36
N GLU A 45 0.15 -4.63 6.54
CA GLU A 45 1.47 -4.06 6.80
C GLU A 45 2.02 -3.30 5.58
N PHE A 46 2.69 -2.18 5.87
CA PHE A 46 3.38 -1.37 4.88
C PHE A 46 4.72 -0.91 5.47
N GLU A 47 5.81 -1.13 4.74
CA GLU A 47 7.18 -0.81 5.20
C GLU A 47 7.50 -1.36 6.60
N GLY A 48 7.08 -2.60 6.88
CA GLY A 48 7.29 -3.26 8.17
C GLY A 48 6.43 -2.73 9.32
N ARG A 49 5.57 -1.71 9.09
CA ARG A 49 4.66 -1.15 10.07
C ARG A 49 3.27 -1.75 9.95
N LEU A 50 2.70 -2.16 11.08
CA LEU A 50 1.30 -2.57 11.18
C LEU A 50 0.39 -1.36 10.93
N LEU A 51 -0.44 -1.43 9.88
CA LEU A 51 -1.49 -0.46 9.59
C LEU A 51 -2.82 -0.82 10.29
N GLY A 52 -2.96 -2.06 10.75
CA GLY A 52 -4.08 -2.57 11.52
C GLY A 52 -4.68 -3.86 10.93
N TRP A 53 -5.95 -4.12 11.25
CA TRP A 53 -6.62 -5.39 10.98
C TRP A 53 -7.89 -5.19 10.16
N GLY A 54 -7.95 -5.81 8.97
CA GLY A 54 -9.15 -5.89 8.15
C GLY A 54 -10.03 -7.08 8.53
N THR A 55 -11.33 -6.96 8.27
CA THR A 55 -12.30 -8.08 8.35
C THR A 55 -12.40 -8.85 7.03
N THR A 56 -11.83 -8.30 5.95
CA THR A 56 -11.76 -8.94 4.63
C THR A 56 -10.37 -8.72 4.03
N LEU A 57 -9.96 -9.64 3.14
CA LEU A 57 -8.73 -9.50 2.37
C LEU A 57 -8.73 -8.19 1.55
N ARG A 58 -9.86 -7.91 0.88
CA ARG A 58 -10.05 -6.67 0.09
C ARG A 58 -9.75 -5.42 0.92
N GLY A 59 -10.38 -5.28 2.09
CA GLY A 59 -10.20 -4.09 2.93
C GLY A 59 -8.79 -3.97 3.51
N ALA A 60 -8.11 -5.10 3.77
CA ALA A 60 -6.70 -5.08 4.16
C ALA A 60 -5.80 -4.63 2.99
N CYS A 61 -6.03 -5.13 1.78
CA CYS A 61 -5.29 -4.70 0.59
C CYS A 61 -5.54 -3.22 0.27
N GLU A 62 -6.78 -2.74 0.38
CA GLU A 62 -7.13 -1.31 0.23
C GLU A 62 -6.34 -0.45 1.21
N ARG A 63 -6.27 -0.84 2.48
CA ARG A 63 -5.51 -0.11 3.51
C ARG A 63 -4.01 -0.02 3.18
N VAL A 64 -3.41 -1.14 2.77
CA VAL A 64 -1.99 -1.17 2.37
C VAL A 64 -1.77 -0.27 1.15
N HIS A 65 -2.67 -0.34 0.17
CA HIS A 65 -2.56 0.45 -1.04
C HIS A 65 -2.75 1.96 -0.79
N GLU A 66 -3.67 2.35 0.08
CA GLU A 66 -3.79 3.76 0.49
C GLU A 66 -2.51 4.28 1.15
N ALA A 67 -1.84 3.47 1.98
CA ALA A 67 -0.55 3.85 2.57
C ALA A 67 0.52 4.02 1.49
N PHE A 68 0.58 3.11 0.51
CA PHE A 68 1.48 3.20 -0.63
C PHE A 68 1.23 4.45 -1.49
N VAL A 69 -0.03 4.77 -1.83
CA VAL A 69 -0.35 5.98 -2.58
C VAL A 69 0.04 7.24 -1.80
N ARG A 70 -0.23 7.27 -0.49
CA ARG A 70 0.14 8.39 0.37
C ARG A 70 1.65 8.57 0.48
N SER A 71 2.44 7.50 0.42
CA SER A 71 3.91 7.61 0.44
C SER A 71 4.49 8.17 -0.86
N HIS A 72 3.72 8.20 -1.95
CA HIS A 72 4.07 8.80 -3.25
C HIS A 72 3.39 10.15 -3.48
N GLY A 73 2.65 10.66 -2.50
CA GLY A 73 2.04 11.98 -2.59
C GLY A 73 3.10 13.07 -2.74
N PRO A 74 2.74 14.23 -3.33
CA PRO A 74 3.68 15.35 -3.42
C PRO A 74 4.20 15.68 -2.02
N GLY A 75 5.53 15.80 -1.90
CA GLY A 75 6.14 16.41 -0.72
C GLY A 75 5.68 17.84 -0.52
N GLU A 76 6.16 18.52 0.53
CA GLU A 76 5.91 19.96 0.66
C GLU A 76 6.29 20.69 -0.62
N TRP A 77 5.36 21.50 -1.13
CA TRP A 77 5.62 22.34 -2.29
C TRP A 77 6.73 23.33 -1.94
N GLN A 78 7.89 23.15 -2.56
CA GLN A 78 9.08 23.98 -2.29
C GLN A 78 9.07 25.34 -3.02
N GLY A 79 7.98 25.67 -3.72
CA GLY A 79 7.89 26.87 -4.55
C GLY A 79 8.42 26.64 -5.98
N TYR A 80 8.18 27.63 -6.84
CA TYR A 80 8.85 27.67 -8.14
C TYR A 80 10.30 28.15 -7.94
N PRO A 81 11.28 27.60 -8.68
CA PRO A 81 12.63 28.17 -8.69
C PRO A 81 12.58 29.65 -9.09
N ASP A 82 13.40 30.48 -8.44
CA ASP A 82 13.58 31.85 -8.89
C ASP A 82 14.47 31.85 -10.14
N PHE A 83 13.85 32.12 -11.29
CA PHE A 83 14.53 32.20 -12.58
C PHE A 83 15.00 33.63 -12.91
N ALA A 84 14.88 34.59 -11.99
CA ALA A 84 15.25 35.99 -12.23
C ALA A 84 16.77 36.19 -12.44
N HIS A 85 17.59 35.19 -12.14
CA HIS A 85 19.06 35.25 -12.24
C HIS A 85 19.67 34.18 -13.17
N ALA A 86 18.86 33.53 -14.02
CA ALA A 86 19.41 32.67 -15.05
C ALA A 86 20.09 33.54 -16.12
N GLU A 87 21.42 33.67 -16.04
CA GLU A 87 22.21 34.36 -17.07
C GLU A 87 22.06 33.65 -18.43
N PRO A 88 22.05 34.40 -19.55
CA PRO A 88 21.77 33.90 -20.90
C PRO A 88 22.84 32.97 -21.48
#